data_AF-A0A9D6IVV5-F1
#
_entry.id   AF-A0A9D6IVV5-F1
#
_cell.length_a   1.000
_cell.length_b   1.000
_cell.length_c   1.000
_cell.angle_alpha   90.00
_cell.angle_beta   90.00
_cell.angle_gamma   90.00
#
_symmetry.space_group_name_H-M   'P 1'
#
loop_
_entity.id
_entity.type
_entity.pdbx_description
1 polymer ?
#
loop_
_entity_poly.entity_id
_entity_poly.type
_entity_poly.pdbx_seq_one_letter_code
_entity_poly.pdbx_strand_id
1 'polypeptide(L)' 'MARPRPARYNPGVTTKELLRVLLDRLPDDTTIEEVQYQIYVLQKIQAGEEDLDAGRVVPHDEVMRDLARWLK' A
#
# COMPACT_ATOMS: atom_id res chain seq x y z
N MET A 1 -7.84 15.49 10.80
CA MET A 1 -7.19 14.41 11.59
C MET A 1 -6.23 13.68 10.66
N ALA A 2 -4.93 13.69 10.94
CA ALA A 2 -3.94 13.00 10.11
C ALA A 2 -4.11 11.48 10.30
N ARG A 3 -4.34 10.73 9.21
CA ARG A 3 -4.35 9.27 9.27
C ARG A 3 -2.97 8.79 9.74
N PRO A 4 -2.89 7.86 10.71
CA PRO A 4 -1.60 7.34 11.16
C PRO A 4 -0.85 6.76 9.96
N ARG A 5 0.43 7.13 9.84
CA ARG A 5 1.33 6.60 8.82
C ARG A 5 1.30 5.07 8.93
N PRO A 6 1.09 4.30 7.83
CA PRO A 6 1.13 2.85 7.92
C PRO A 6 2.45 2.44 8.57
N ALA A 7 2.37 1.51 9.52
CA ALA A 7 3.53 1.03 10.23
C ALA A 7 4.54 0.55 9.19
N ARG A 8 5.77 1.08 9.24
CA ARG A 8 6.92 0.52 8.51
C ARG A 8 6.89 -0.99 8.74
N TYR A 9 7.01 -1.77 7.67
CA TYR A 9 7.11 -3.22 7.77
C TYR A 9 8.09 -3.60 8.90
N ASN A 10 7.57 -4.26 9.94
CA ASN A 10 8.36 -4.71 11.06
C ASN A 10 8.69 -6.19 10.81
N PRO A 11 9.96 -6.56 10.60
CA PRO A 11 10.36 -7.90 10.15
C PRO A 11 10.02 -9.05 11.12
N GLY A 12 9.40 -8.75 12.27
CA GLY A 12 8.86 -9.74 13.21
C GLY A 12 7.37 -10.04 13.10
N VAL A 13 6.62 -9.37 12.20
CA VAL A 13 5.17 -9.58 12.04
C VAL A 13 4.91 -10.51 10.85
N THR A 14 4.20 -11.61 11.11
CA THR A 14 3.83 -12.56 10.06
C THR A 14 2.73 -12.02 9.16
N THR A 15 2.64 -12.52 7.91
CA THR A 15 1.53 -12.20 7.00
C THR A 15 0.16 -12.43 7.65
N LYS A 16 0.03 -13.49 8.44
CA LYS A 16 -1.22 -13.83 9.15
C LYS A 16 -1.59 -12.79 10.21
N GLU A 17 -0.63 -12.31 10.98
CA GLU A 17 -0.87 -11.27 12.00
C GLU A 17 -1.21 -9.93 11.35
N LEU A 18 -0.53 -9.59 10.26
CA LEU A 18 -0.83 -8.39 9.49
C LEU A 18 -2.26 -8.41 8.94
N LEU A 19 -2.70 -9.56 8.38
CA LEU A 19 -4.06 -9.73 7.91
C LEU A 19 -5.08 -9.68 9.05
N ARG A 20 -4.79 -10.24 10.22
CA ARG A 20 -5.66 -10.10 11.39
C ARG A 20 -5.85 -8.64 11.78
N VAL A 21 -4.77 -7.88 11.92
CA VAL A 21 -4.84 -6.44 12.24
C VAL A 21 -5.62 -5.64 11.18
N LEU A 22 -5.51 -6.03 9.92
CA LEU A 22 -6.29 -5.44 8.83
C LEU A 22 -7.77 -5.75 9.00
N LEU A 23 -8.12 -7.02 9.21
CA LEU A 23 -9.51 -7.47 9.38
C LEU A 23 -10.16 -6.88 10.64
N ASP A 24 -9.42 -6.75 11.75
CA ASP A 24 -9.91 -6.16 13.01
C ASP A 24 -10.33 -4.69 12.88
N ARG A 25 -9.97 -4.01 11.78
CA ARG A 25 -10.31 -2.61 11.50
C ARG A 25 -11.48 -2.46 10.53
N LEU A 26 -11.93 -3.55 9.93
CA LEU A 26 -13.01 -3.53 8.95
C LEU A 26 -14.36 -3.62 9.66
N PRO A 27 -15.39 -2.90 9.17
CA PRO A 27 -16.77 -3.08 9.61
C PRO A 27 -17.26 -4.53 9.45
N ASP A 28 -18.20 -4.97 10.30
CA ASP A 28 -18.79 -6.32 10.21
C ASP A 28 -19.56 -6.56 8.90
N ASP A 29 -20.03 -5.50 8.24
CA ASP A 29 -20.76 -5.54 6.97
C ASP A 29 -19.85 -5.46 5.73
N THR A 30 -18.52 -5.52 5.92
CA THR A 30 -17.55 -5.47 4.82
C THR A 30 -17.71 -6.66 3.88
N THR A 31 -17.70 -6.41 2.57
CA THR A 31 -17.80 -7.47 1.56
C THR A 31 -16.46 -8.17 1.29
N ILE A 32 -16.51 -9.33 0.63
CA ILE A 32 -15.30 -10.05 0.23
C ILE A 32 -14.47 -9.22 -0.76
N GLU A 33 -15.12 -8.50 -1.67
CA GLU A 33 -14.47 -7.63 -2.65
C GLU A 33 -13.71 -6.48 -1.97
N GLU A 34 -14.29 -5.89 -0.92
CA GLU A 34 -13.65 -4.85 -0.14
C GLU A 34 -12.42 -5.37 0.61
N VAL A 35 -12.53 -6.55 1.25
CA VAL A 35 -11.39 -7.22 1.89
C VAL A 35 -10.28 -7.48 0.86
N GLN A 36 -10.63 -8.00 -0.31
CA GLN A 36 -9.67 -8.27 -1.39
C GLN A 36 -8.97 -6.99 -1.85
N TYR A 37 -9.71 -5.89 -2.00
CA TYR A 37 -9.13 -4.60 -2.37
C TYR A 37 -8.13 -4.10 -1.32
N GLN A 38 -8.46 -4.21 -0.02
CA GLN A 38 -7.54 -3.81 1.05
C GLN A 38 -6.25 -4.63 1.02
N ILE A 39 -6.34 -5.93 0.80
CA ILE A 39 -5.17 -6.82 0.65
C ILE A 39 -4.33 -6.41 -0.56
N TYR A 40 -4.96 -6.13 -1.70
CA TYR A 40 -4.26 -5.69 -2.90
C TYR A 40 -3.50 -4.38 -2.67
N VAL A 41 -4.12 -3.39 -2.03
CA VAL A 41 -3.46 -2.12 -1.68
C VAL A 41 -2.25 -2.36 -0.77
N LEU A 42 -2.40 -3.22 0.24
CA LEU A 42 -1.31 -3.58 1.14
C LEU A 42 -0.12 -4.22 0.40
N GLN A 43 -0.39 -5.12 -0.54
CA GLN A 43 0.63 -5.72 -1.39
C GLN A 43 1.37 -4.66 -2.24
N LYS A 44 0.64 -3.66 -2.76
CA LYS A 44 1.26 -2.56 -3.53
C LYS A 44 2.13 -1.66 -2.68
N ILE A 45 1.76 -1.43 -1.42
CA ILE A 45 2.59 -0.68 -0.47
C ILE A 45 3.88 -1.45 -0.19
N GLN A 46 3.79 -2.75 0.11
CA GLN A 46 4.96 -3.59 0.37
C GLN A 46 5.91 -3.63 -0.83
N ALA A 47 5.39 -3.84 -2.04
CA ALA A 47 6.18 -3.79 -3.26
C ALA A 47 6.86 -2.42 -3.44
N GLY A 48 6.15 -1.32 -3.12
CA GLY A 48 6.72 0.03 -3.15
C GLY A 48 7.83 0.24 -2.12
N GLU A 49 7.72 -0.34 -0.92
CA GLU A 49 8.79 -0.32 0.09
C GLU A 49 10.02 -1.09 -0.41
N GLU A 50 9.83 -2.26 -1.01
CA GLU A 50 10.91 -3.04 -1.63
C GLU A 50 11.57 -2.30 -2.80
N ASP A 51 10.79 -1.60 -3.62
CA ASP A 51 11.29 -0.76 -4.71
C ASP A 51 12.11 0.41 -4.17
N LEU A 52 11.67 1.05 -3.07
CA LEU A 52 12.42 2.12 -2.39
C LEU A 52 13.77 1.61 -1.88
N ASP A 53 13.78 0.47 -1.18
CA ASP A 53 15.00 -0.11 -0.63
C ASP A 53 15.98 -0.57 -1.72
N ALA A 54 15.45 -1.04 -2.85
CA ALA A 54 16.25 -1.41 -4.02
C ALA A 54 16.61 -0.24 -4.94
N GLY A 55 16.19 0.99 -4.62
CA GLY A 55 16.43 2.17 -5.45
C GLY A 55 15.68 2.19 -6.80
N ARG A 56 14.67 1.34 -6.98
CA ARG A 56 13.80 1.29 -8.18
C ARG A 56 12.74 2.40 -8.13
N VAL A 57 13.20 3.65 -8.10
CA VAL A 57 12.34 4.83 -7.98
C VAL A 57 12.44 5.72 -9.22
N VAL A 58 11.36 6.45 -9.52
CA VAL A 58 11.33 7.45 -10.58
C VAL A 58 11.30 8.84 -9.95
N PRO A 59 12.16 9.80 -10.37
CA PRO A 59 12.11 11.17 -9.88
C PRO A 59 10.75 11.83 -10.14
N HIS A 60 10.28 12.65 -9.20
CA HIS A 60 8.98 13.32 -9.30
C HIS A 60 8.81 14.11 -10.60
N ASP A 61 9.83 14.87 -11.01
CA ASP A 61 9.80 15.67 -12.24
C ASP A 61 9.64 14.81 -13.50
N GLU A 62 10.16 13.58 -13.48
CA GLU A 62 10.00 12.63 -14.59
C GLU A 62 8.58 12.09 -14.64
N VAL A 63 8.00 11.68 -13.51
CA VAL A 63 6.60 11.27 -13.43
C VAL A 63 5.65 12.36 -13.94
N MET A 64 5.89 13.62 -13.55
CA MET A 64 5.04 14.74 -13.97
C MET A 64 5.11 15.01 -15.48
N ARG A 65 6.31 14.87 -16.09
CA ARG A 65 6.45 14.97 -17.56
C ARG A 65 5.71 13.85 -18.27
N ASP A 66 5.74 12.64 -17.74
CA ASP A 66 5.09 11.48 -18.34
C ASP A 66 3.57 11.60 -18.28
N LEU A 67 3.05 11.97 -17.11
CA LEU A 67 1.62 12.19 -16.91
C LEU A 67 1.07 13.29 -17.82
N ALA A 68 1.80 14.40 -18.00
CA ALA A 68 1.40 15.48 -18.89
C ALA A 68 1.32 15.05 -20.37
N ARG A 69 2.08 14.03 -20.79
CA ARG A 69 1.98 13.45 -22.14
C ARG A 69 0.74 12.60 -22.33
N TRP A 70 0.28 11.91 -21.29
CA TRP A 70 -0.89 11.01 -21.34
C TRP A 70 -2.22 11.75 -21.23
N LEU A 71 -2.24 12.92 -20.58
CA LEU A 71 -3.44 13.73 -20.39
C LEU A 71 -3.66 14.78 -21.51
N LYS A 72 -2.94 14.67 -22.63
CA LYS A 72 -3.19 15.42 -23.86
C LYS A 72 -4.08 14.63 -24.80
#